data_AF-A0A126T3M4-F1
#
_entry.id   AF-A0A126T3M4-F1
#
_cell.length_a   1.000
_cell.length_b   1.000
_cell.length_c   1.000
_cell.angle_alpha   90.00
_cell.angle_beta   90.00
_cell.angle_gamma   90.00
#
_symmetry.space_group_name_H-M   'P 1'
#
loop_
_entity.id
_entity.type
_entity.pdbx_description
1 polymer ?
#
loop_
_entity_poly.entity_id
_entity_poly.type
_entity_poly.pdbx_seq_one_letter_code
_entity_poly.pdbx_strand_id
1 'polypeptide(L)' 'MNAIKPDTENEVICYCSGTTAQQIKQLLDDGTTDLERISRITGTASGCGGCEFEFHQLVAEHTQEA' A
#
# COMPACT_ATOMS: atom_id res chain seq x y z
N MET A 1 17.11 -10.07 19.10
CA MET A 1 17.59 -9.11 18.08
C MET A 1 16.44 -8.17 17.84
N ASN A 2 16.59 -6.88 18.21
CA ASN A 2 15.52 -5.89 18.13
C ASN A 2 15.06 -5.75 16.68
N ALA A 3 13.78 -6.02 16.42
CA ALA A 3 13.12 -5.68 15.17
C ALA A 3 13.11 -4.16 15.05
N ILE A 4 14.13 -3.60 14.39
CA ILE A 4 14.05 -2.29 13.78
C ILE A 4 12.99 -2.48 12.71
N LYS A 5 11.73 -2.19 13.02
CA LYS A 5 10.74 -1.90 11.97
C LYS A 5 11.16 -0.51 11.50
N PRO A 6 11.86 -0.36 10.36
CA PRO A 6 12.02 0.97 9.81
C PRO A 6 10.62 1.56 9.71
N ASP A 7 10.48 2.79 10.16
CA ASP A 7 9.27 3.59 10.05
C ASP A 7 9.06 3.87 8.56
N THR A 8 8.69 2.83 7.82
CA THR A 8 8.48 2.78 6.36
C THR A 8 7.08 3.28 6.05
N GLU A 9 6.59 4.24 6.85
CA GLU A 9 5.27 4.83 6.70
C GLU A 9 5.26 5.73 5.45
N ASN A 10 6.35 6.48 5.26
CA ASN A 10 6.55 7.35 4.10
C ASN A 10 7.24 6.69 2.89
N GLU A 11 7.32 5.36 2.84
CA GLU A 11 7.86 4.71 1.64
C GLU A 11 6.92 4.87 0.46
N VAL A 12 7.45 5.40 -0.64
CA VAL A 12 6.72 5.56 -1.89
C VAL A 12 6.64 4.20 -2.56
N ILE A 13 5.44 3.62 -2.56
CA ILE A 13 5.14 2.35 -3.22
C ILE A 13 4.98 2.54 -4.72
N CYS A 14 4.31 3.62 -5.13
CA CYS A 14 4.14 3.95 -6.55
C CYS A 14 4.74 5.30 -6.89
N TYR A 15 5.85 5.30 -7.61
CA TYR A 15 6.49 6.52 -8.11
C TYR A 15 5.69 7.21 -9.22
N CYS A 16 4.82 6.47 -9.92
CA CYS A 16 4.01 7.01 -11.02
C CYS A 16 2.90 7.96 -10.51
N SER A 17 2.24 7.61 -9.40
CA SER A 17 1.20 8.43 -8.75
C SER A 17 1.71 9.17 -7.50
N GLY A 18 2.87 8.80 -6.96
CA GLY A 18 3.36 9.28 -5.67
C GLY A 18 2.69 8.61 -4.47
N THR A 19 2.04 7.45 -4.65
CA THR A 19 1.35 6.75 -3.56
C THR A 19 2.34 6.16 -2.56
N THR A 20 2.10 6.44 -1.28
CA THR A 20 2.90 5.93 -0.16
C THR A 20 2.24 4.75 0.55
N ALA A 21 3.05 3.97 1.26
CA ALA A 21 2.60 2.85 2.08
C ALA A 21 1.62 3.30 3.17
N GLN A 22 1.88 4.45 3.82
CA GLN A 22 0.96 5.03 4.80
C GLN A 22 -0.41 5.33 4.21
N GLN A 23 -0.50 5.92 3.00
CA GLN A 23 -1.79 6.18 2.38
C GLN A 23 -2.59 4.89 2.15
N ILE A 24 -1.93 3.82 1.73
CA ILE A 24 -2.59 2.51 1.54
C ILE A 24 -3.04 1.95 2.89
N LYS A 25 -2.19 1.96 3.92
CA LYS A 25 -2.53 1.52 5.28
C LYS A 25 -3.69 2.31 5.89
N GLN A 26 -3.75 3.62 5.69
CA GLN A 26 -4.87 4.43 6.17
C GLN A 26 -6.20 4.03 5.51
N LEU A 27 -6.19 3.69 4.22
CA LEU A 27 -7.39 3.19 3.54
C LEU A 27 -7.79 1.80 4.07
N LEU A 28 -6.81 0.95 4.36
CA LEU A 28 -7.04 -0.37 4.94
C LEU A 28 -7.65 -0.26 6.36
N ASP A 29 -7.15 0.65 7.19
CA ASP A 29 -7.67 0.94 8.53
C ASP A 29 -9.10 1.51 8.50
N ASP A 30 -9.42 2.30 7.48
CA ASP A 30 -10.79 2.77 7.18
C ASP A 30 -11.72 1.63 6.70
N GLY A 31 -11.18 0.42 6.47
CA GLY A 31 -11.90 -0.77 6.02
C GLY A 31 -11.93 -0.96 4.50
N THR A 32 -11.19 -0.14 3.76
CA THR A 32 -11.03 -0.29 2.32
C THR A 32 -9.91 -1.30 2.03
N THR A 33 -10.28 -2.58 1.94
CA THR A 33 -9.37 -3.71 1.65
C THR A 33 -9.36 -4.14 0.19
N ASP A 34 -10.20 -3.53 -0.64
CA ASP A 34 -10.33 -3.86 -2.05
C ASP A 34 -9.23 -3.18 -2.88
N LEU A 35 -8.41 -3.98 -3.57
CA LEU A 35 -7.28 -3.51 -4.37
C LEU A 35 -7.71 -2.53 -5.47
N GLU A 36 -8.83 -2.81 -6.13
CA GLU A 36 -9.36 -1.96 -7.20
C GLU A 36 -9.83 -0.61 -6.63
N ARG A 37 -10.47 -0.62 -5.46
CA ARG A 37 -10.90 0.58 -4.76
C ARG A 37 -9.72 1.43 -4.30
N ILE A 38 -8.69 0.83 -3.70
CA ILE A 38 -7.47 1.54 -3.30
C ILE A 38 -6.78 2.13 -4.53
N SER A 39 -6.68 1.36 -5.63
CA SER A 39 -6.12 1.82 -6.90
C SER A 39 -6.86 3.04 -7.45
N ARG A 40 -8.21 3.04 -7.41
CA ARG A 40 -9.02 4.18 -7.86
C ARG A 40 -8.88 5.42 -6.99
N ILE A 41 -8.69 5.26 -5.68
CA ILE A 41 -8.55 6.38 -4.74
C ILE A 41 -7.14 6.99 -4.81
N THR A 42 -6.11 6.14 -4.89
CA THR A 42 -4.69 6.56 -4.79
C THR A 42 -3.98 6.69 -6.13
N GLY A 43 -4.52 6.09 -7.20
CA GLY A 43 -3.85 5.96 -8.49
C GLY A 43 -2.76 4.88 -8.53
N THR A 44 -2.51 4.16 -7.43
CA THR A 44 -1.54 3.06 -7.39
C THR A 44 -1.99 1.94 -8.33
N ALA A 45 -1.07 1.21 -8.96
CA ALA A 45 -1.36 0.11 -9.88
C ALA A 45 -2.25 0.46 -11.10
N SER A 46 -2.59 1.73 -11.33
CA SER A 46 -3.45 2.13 -12.46
C SER A 46 -2.68 2.60 -13.70
N GLY A 47 -1.36 2.81 -13.57
CA GLY A 47 -0.52 3.34 -14.65
C GLY A 47 0.51 2.33 -15.16
N CYS A 48 1.75 2.49 -14.69
CA CYS A 48 2.93 1.78 -15.19
C CYS A 48 3.04 0.31 -14.74
N GLY A 49 2.24 -0.14 -13.78
CA GLY A 49 2.24 -1.51 -13.25
C GLY A 49 3.43 -1.91 -12.36
N GLY A 50 4.50 -1.12 -12.34
CA GLY A 50 5.73 -1.48 -11.60
C GLY A 50 5.58 -1.65 -10.08
N CYS A 51 4.52 -1.09 -9.49
CA CYS A 51 4.24 -1.18 -8.05
C CYS A 51 3.19 -2.23 -7.69
N GLU A 52 2.62 -2.96 -8.67
CA GLU A 52 1.51 -3.91 -8.43
C GLU A 52 1.88 -5.01 -7.44
N PHE A 53 3.09 -5.56 -7.57
CA PHE A 53 3.57 -6.62 -6.67
C PHE A 53 3.67 -6.15 -5.22
N GLU A 54 4.40 -5.05 -4.98
CA GLU A 54 4.57 -4.45 -3.64
C GLU A 54 3.22 -4.03 -3.05
N PHE A 55 2.36 -3.44 -3.86
CA PHE A 55 1.01 -3.04 -3.45
C PHE A 55 0.17 -4.24 -3.01
N HIS A 56 0.15 -5.32 -3.80
CA HIS A 56 -0.61 -6.52 -3.47
C HIS A 56 -0.07 -7.21 -2.22
N GLN A 57 1.26 -7.27 -2.05
CA GLN A 57 1.88 -7.80 -0.83
C GLN A 57 1.47 -6.97 0.39
N LEU A 58 1.62 -5.64 0.33
CA LEU A 58 1.28 -4.75 1.44
C LEU A 58 -0.18 -4.93 1.91
N VAL A 59 -1.13 -5.01 0.96
CA VAL A 59 -2.56 -5.19 1.27
C VAL A 59 -2.84 -6.59 1.81
N ALA A 60 -2.21 -7.63 1.23
CA ALA A 60 -2.35 -9.00 1.72
C ALA A 60 -1.83 -9.14 3.15
N GLU A 61 -0.63 -8.63 3.44
CA GLU A 61 -0.04 -8.67 4.79
C GLU A 61 -0.95 -7.98 5.81
N HIS A 62 -1.44 -6.78 5.49
CA HIS A 62 -2.28 -6.01 6.40
C HIS A 62 -3.67 -6.63 6.63
N THR A 63 -4.22 -7.32 5.63
CA THR A 63 -5.51 -8.03 5.76
C THR A 63 -5.38 -9.40 6.41
N GLN A 64 -4.19 -10.01 6.41
CA GLN A 64 -3.91 -11.28 7.09
C GLN A 64 -3.56 -11.13 8.58
N GLU A 65 -3.23 -9.92 9.05
CA GLU A 65 -2.98 -9.62 10.46
C GLU A 65 -4.22 -9.16 11.26
N ALA A 66 -5.38 -9.00 10.61
CA ALA A 66 -6.63 -8.49 11.19
C ALA A 66 -7.61 -9.58 11.65
#